data_AF-A0A182SDI0-F1
#
_entry.id   AF-A0A182SDI0-F1
#
_cell.length_a   1.000
_cell.length_b   1.000
_cell.length_c   1.000
_cell.angle_alpha   90.00
_cell.angle_beta   90.00
_cell.angle_gamma   90.00
#
_symmetry.space_group_name_H-M   'P 1'
#
loop_
_entity.id
_entity.type
_entity.pdbx_description
1 polymer ?
#
loop_
_entity_poly.entity_id
_entity_poly.type
_entity_poly.pdbx_seq_one_letter_code
_entity_poly.pdbx_strand_id
1 'polypeptide(L)'
;YFLGKEYSKALKLLLKAASVGNEENTALSLAIDCVASAGDEKLSNVLIEYLLGESDGVPKDPKLLFRLYMAKRQFKEAAKAAMIIANQEQIAGNYRSAHDLLFSMYQELKRNHLAIATDMKVTLALLHRYTLVRVHVKRGNHLLAAKLLLQVAKNISQFPSHVVPILTSTVIECHRTGLRKSAFEYAVMLMRSEHRSQIDAKYIKKIESIVRKAPRGPMEDEGEQESSPCPVCETPLPNMHIVCGQCKTTLPICLATGQHIVRDDVAACPECDFPAMKVEFIKILETTNNQCAMCGEEIDAGRLIDIDDIHPYINAGT
;
A
#
# COMPACT_ATOMS: atom_id res chain seq x y z
N TYR A 1 -23.66 -12.27 -31.31
CA TYR A 1 -23.24 -10.90 -31.70
C TYR A 1 -21.78 -10.62 -31.39
N PHE A 2 -21.31 -10.73 -30.14
CA PHE A 2 -19.90 -10.48 -29.81
C PHE A 2 -18.93 -11.36 -30.62
N LEU A 3 -19.11 -12.69 -30.60
CA LEU A 3 -18.30 -13.62 -31.42
C LEU A 3 -18.42 -13.37 -32.94
N GLY A 4 -19.53 -12.79 -33.37
CA GLY A 4 -19.77 -12.41 -34.77
C GLY A 4 -19.20 -11.03 -35.14
N LYS A 5 -18.41 -10.41 -34.25
CA LYS A 5 -17.83 -9.04 -34.41
C LYS A 5 -18.86 -7.92 -34.60
N GLU A 6 -20.13 -8.16 -34.25
CA GLU A 6 -21.18 -7.13 -34.23
C GLU A 6 -21.17 -6.39 -32.87
N TYR A 7 -20.08 -5.67 -32.59
CA TYR A 7 -19.79 -5.11 -31.26
C TYR A 7 -20.84 -4.10 -30.78
N SER A 8 -21.35 -3.22 -31.65
CA SER A 8 -22.36 -2.22 -31.30
C SER A 8 -23.69 -2.85 -30.83
N LYS A 9 -24.17 -3.88 -31.54
CA LYS A 9 -25.38 -4.61 -31.13
C LYS A 9 -25.13 -5.47 -29.89
N ALA A 10 -23.96 -6.10 -29.82
CA ALA A 10 -23.57 -6.88 -28.65
C ALA A 10 -23.58 -6.03 -27.38
N LEU A 11 -22.93 -4.86 -27.40
CA LEU A 11 -22.88 -3.94 -26.27
C LEU A 11 -24.29 -3.52 -25.82
N LYS A 12 -25.16 -3.10 -26.74
CA LYS A 12 -26.54 -2.71 -26.39
C LYS A 12 -27.32 -3.82 -25.70
N LEU A 13 -27.18 -5.06 -26.17
CA LEU A 13 -27.85 -6.21 -25.57
C LEU A 13 -27.26 -6.58 -24.21
N LEU A 14 -25.94 -6.48 -24.05
CA LEU A 14 -25.25 -6.73 -22.78
C LEU A 14 -25.63 -5.69 -21.72
N LEU A 15 -25.69 -4.40 -22.07
CA LEU A 15 -26.15 -3.35 -21.16
C LEU A 15 -27.62 -3.54 -20.75
N LYS A 16 -28.47 -3.95 -21.69
CA LYS A 16 -29.88 -4.28 -21.38
C LYS A 16 -30.00 -5.51 -20.47
N ALA A 17 -29.14 -6.50 -20.66
CA ALA A 17 -29.10 -7.68 -19.79
C ALA A 17 -28.62 -7.30 -18.38
N ALA A 18 -27.62 -6.42 -18.28
CA ALA A 18 -27.11 -5.91 -17.02
C ALA A 18 -28.16 -5.13 -16.22
N SER A 19 -29.06 -4.39 -16.89
CA SER A 19 -30.08 -3.60 -16.21
C SER A 19 -31.34 -4.37 -15.78
N VAL A 20 -31.58 -5.58 -16.33
CA VAL A 20 -32.84 -6.34 -16.11
C VAL A 20 -32.61 -7.69 -15.41
N GLY A 21 -31.40 -8.25 -15.48
CA GLY A 21 -31.10 -9.59 -14.97
C GLY A 21 -30.37 -9.61 -13.61
N ASN A 22 -30.42 -10.77 -12.93
CA ASN A 22 -29.61 -11.07 -11.74
C ASN A 22 -28.11 -11.30 -12.06
N GLU A 23 -27.72 -11.12 -13.32
CA GLU A 23 -26.39 -11.40 -13.89
C GLU A 23 -25.67 -10.10 -14.31
N GLU A 24 -25.84 -9.03 -13.53
CA GLU A 24 -25.27 -7.71 -13.84
C GLU A 24 -23.74 -7.77 -14.03
N ASN A 25 -23.02 -8.33 -13.07
CA ASN A 25 -21.56 -8.38 -13.10
C ASN A 25 -21.00 -9.24 -14.26
N THR A 26 -21.67 -10.34 -14.60
CA THR A 26 -21.26 -11.21 -15.71
C THR A 26 -21.55 -10.55 -17.06
N ALA A 27 -22.71 -9.89 -17.21
CA ALA A 27 -23.05 -9.12 -18.40
C ALA A 27 -22.09 -7.94 -18.61
N LEU A 28 -21.74 -7.22 -17.54
CA LEU A 28 -20.79 -6.10 -17.59
C LEU A 28 -19.36 -6.55 -17.86
N SER A 29 -18.93 -7.67 -17.30
CA SER A 29 -17.66 -8.31 -17.64
C SER A 29 -17.56 -8.60 -19.14
N LEU A 30 -18.58 -9.21 -19.73
CA LEU A 30 -18.64 -9.48 -21.17
C LEU A 30 -18.73 -8.20 -22.01
N ALA A 31 -19.39 -7.16 -21.51
CA ALA A 31 -19.44 -5.86 -22.17
C ALA A 31 -18.05 -5.20 -22.26
N ILE A 32 -17.25 -5.30 -21.19
CA ILE A 32 -15.86 -4.84 -21.18
C ILE A 32 -15.03 -5.58 -22.22
N ASP A 33 -15.12 -6.92 -22.25
CA ASP A 33 -14.36 -7.73 -23.21
C ASP A 33 -14.80 -7.41 -24.66
N CYS A 34 -16.09 -7.16 -24.88
CA CYS A 34 -16.66 -6.72 -26.15
C CYS A 34 -16.10 -5.37 -26.61
N VAL A 35 -16.08 -4.37 -25.73
CA VAL A 35 -15.57 -3.03 -26.03
C VAL A 35 -14.06 -3.05 -26.25
N ALA A 36 -13.31 -3.76 -25.40
CA ALA A 36 -11.86 -3.89 -25.53
C ALA A 36 -11.49 -4.57 -26.86
N SER A 37 -12.25 -5.59 -27.28
CA SER A 37 -12.04 -6.27 -28.57
C SER A 37 -12.42 -5.42 -29.78
N ALA A 38 -13.38 -4.50 -29.62
CA ALA A 38 -13.84 -3.64 -30.70
C ALA A 38 -12.83 -2.56 -31.08
N GLY A 39 -12.05 -2.06 -30.11
CA GLY A 39 -11.12 -0.95 -30.31
C GLY A 39 -11.80 0.38 -30.70
N ASP A 40 -13.11 0.49 -30.50
CA ASP A 40 -13.90 1.67 -30.88
C ASP A 40 -14.07 2.61 -29.66
N GLU A 41 -13.54 3.84 -29.79
CA GLU A 41 -13.63 4.86 -28.76
C GLU A 41 -15.08 5.28 -28.46
N LYS A 42 -15.98 5.26 -29.45
CA LYS A 42 -17.39 5.62 -29.22
C LYS A 42 -18.08 4.58 -28.34
N LEU A 43 -17.87 3.30 -28.62
CA LEU A 43 -18.42 2.22 -27.79
C LEU A 43 -17.81 2.23 -26.38
N SER A 44 -16.56 2.66 -26.28
CA SER A 44 -15.87 2.81 -25.00
C SER A 44 -16.48 3.92 -24.16
N ASN A 45 -16.71 5.10 -24.74
CA ASN A 45 -17.35 6.21 -24.04
C ASN A 45 -18.77 5.84 -23.58
N VAL A 46 -19.55 5.16 -24.42
CA VAL A 46 -20.90 4.67 -24.03
C VAL A 46 -20.83 3.75 -22.82
N LEU A 47 -19.86 2.82 -22.77
CA LEU A 47 -19.70 1.94 -21.62
C LEU A 47 -19.19 2.69 -20.38
N ILE A 48 -18.30 3.67 -20.54
CA ILE A 48 -17.80 4.51 -19.44
C ILE A 48 -18.93 5.33 -18.82
N GLU A 49 -19.73 6.02 -19.64
CA GLU A 49 -20.91 6.78 -19.22
C GLU A 49 -21.89 5.89 -18.43
N TYR A 50 -22.10 4.65 -18.90
CA TYR A 50 -22.92 3.68 -18.19
C TYR A 50 -22.32 3.27 -16.84
N LEU A 51 -21.01 2.98 -16.77
CA LEU A 51 -20.34 2.58 -15.53
C LEU A 51 -20.26 3.71 -14.51
N LEU A 52 -20.17 4.96 -14.96
CA LEU A 52 -20.19 6.15 -14.10
C LEU A 52 -21.60 6.51 -13.61
N GLY A 53 -22.64 5.86 -14.16
CA GLY A 53 -24.03 6.12 -13.81
C GLY A 53 -24.61 7.36 -14.49
N GLU A 54 -23.99 7.88 -15.55
CA GLU A 54 -24.52 9.03 -16.30
C GLU A 54 -25.81 8.67 -17.07
N SER A 55 -25.97 7.39 -17.43
CA SER A 55 -27.14 6.91 -18.15
C SER A 55 -28.30 6.42 -17.26
N ASP A 56 -28.01 5.85 -16.09
CA ASP A 56 -29.00 5.22 -15.19
C ASP A 56 -29.08 5.87 -13.80
N GLY A 57 -28.24 6.88 -13.53
CA GLY A 57 -28.15 7.59 -12.26
C GLY A 57 -27.41 6.83 -11.15
N VAL A 58 -26.89 5.63 -11.41
CA VAL A 58 -26.29 4.76 -10.38
C VAL A 58 -24.87 4.36 -10.80
N PRO A 59 -23.83 4.98 -10.19
CA PRO A 59 -22.45 4.57 -10.42
C PRO A 59 -22.25 3.09 -10.07
N LYS A 60 -21.60 2.36 -10.98
CA LYS A 60 -21.29 0.93 -10.81
C LYS A 60 -20.00 0.74 -10.02
N ASP A 61 -19.70 -0.52 -9.69
CA ASP A 61 -18.47 -0.87 -8.96
C ASP A 61 -17.23 -0.33 -9.72
N PRO A 62 -16.39 0.50 -9.09
CA PRO A 62 -15.16 1.02 -9.69
C PRO A 62 -14.21 -0.06 -10.23
N LYS A 63 -14.28 -1.29 -9.72
CA LYS A 63 -13.53 -2.45 -10.24
C LYS A 63 -13.83 -2.74 -11.71
N LEU A 64 -15.05 -2.49 -12.17
CA LEU A 64 -15.44 -2.64 -13.58
C LEU A 64 -14.77 -1.59 -14.45
N LEU A 65 -14.76 -0.34 -14.00
CA LEU A 65 -14.12 0.76 -14.71
C LEU A 65 -12.60 0.57 -14.78
N PHE A 66 -11.99 0.14 -13.67
CA PHE A 66 -10.57 -0.23 -13.63
C PHE A 66 -10.27 -1.35 -14.64
N ARG A 67 -11.06 -2.43 -14.67
CA ARG A 67 -10.89 -3.54 -15.61
C ARG A 67 -11.02 -3.07 -17.06
N LEU A 68 -11.96 -2.18 -17.37
CA LEU A 68 -12.10 -1.59 -18.70
C LEU A 68 -10.84 -0.82 -19.11
N TYR A 69 -10.34 0.06 -18.25
CA TYR A 69 -9.12 0.82 -18.52
C TYR A 69 -7.90 -0.09 -18.70
N MET A 70 -7.76 -1.14 -17.90
CA MET A 70 -6.71 -2.14 -18.05
C MET A 70 -6.81 -2.88 -19.39
N ALA A 71 -8.00 -3.36 -19.76
CA ALA A 71 -8.22 -4.06 -21.02
C ALA A 71 -7.93 -3.18 -22.24
N LYS A 72 -8.21 -1.87 -22.13
CA LYS A 72 -7.89 -0.86 -23.15
C LYS A 72 -6.45 -0.32 -23.10
N ARG A 73 -5.62 -0.78 -22.16
CA ARG A 73 -4.26 -0.24 -21.90
C ARG A 73 -4.25 1.27 -21.59
N GLN A 74 -5.34 1.80 -21.04
CA GLN A 74 -5.47 3.18 -20.58
C GLN A 74 -4.92 3.29 -19.15
N PHE A 75 -3.61 3.06 -18.98
CA PHE A 75 -2.98 2.90 -17.67
C PHE A 75 -3.05 4.14 -16.76
N LYS A 76 -3.07 5.35 -17.31
CA LYS A 76 -3.20 6.60 -16.53
C LYS A 76 -4.56 6.67 -15.81
N GLU A 77 -5.61 6.27 -16.50
CA GLU A 77 -6.97 6.29 -15.98
C GLU A 77 -7.21 5.08 -15.07
N ALA A 78 -6.63 3.92 -15.41
CA ALA A 78 -6.57 2.77 -14.52
C ALA A 78 -5.89 3.11 -13.18
N ALA A 79 -4.79 3.87 -13.19
CA ALA A 79 -4.08 4.26 -11.98
C ALA A 79 -4.95 5.11 -11.03
N LYS A 80 -5.74 6.03 -11.57
CA LYS A 80 -6.71 6.82 -10.78
C LYS A 80 -7.80 5.93 -10.18
N ALA A 81 -8.37 5.03 -10.98
CA ALA A 81 -9.37 4.08 -10.50
C ALA A 81 -8.80 3.14 -9.42
N ALA A 82 -7.55 2.68 -9.58
CA ALA A 82 -6.86 1.84 -8.61
C ALA A 82 -6.72 2.53 -7.24
N MET A 83 -6.40 3.83 -7.22
CA MET A 83 -6.33 4.62 -5.98
C MET A 83 -7.69 4.70 -5.28
N ILE A 84 -8.77 4.88 -6.04
CA ILE A 84 -10.14 4.93 -5.49
C ILE A 84 -10.51 3.57 -4.87
N ILE A 85 -10.28 2.48 -5.60
CA ILE A 85 -10.58 1.12 -5.12
C ILE A 85 -9.73 0.79 -3.89
N ALA A 86 -8.43 1.11 -3.90
CA ALA A 86 -7.55 0.87 -2.75
C ALA A 86 -8.05 1.60 -1.50
N ASN A 87 -8.51 2.85 -1.64
CA ASN A 87 -9.10 3.60 -0.53
C ASN A 87 -10.40 2.95 -0.02
N GLN A 88 -11.26 2.44 -0.90
CA GLN A 88 -12.46 1.69 -0.49
C GLN A 88 -12.10 0.42 0.28
N GLU A 89 -11.13 -0.35 -0.20
CA GLU A 89 -10.63 -1.56 0.47
C GLU A 89 -9.99 -1.21 1.84
N GLN A 90 -9.28 -0.08 1.97
CA GLN A 90 -8.77 0.41 3.25
C GLN A 90 -9.87 0.73 4.26
N ILE A 91 -10.94 1.40 3.80
CA ILE A 91 -12.11 1.71 4.63
C ILE A 91 -12.82 0.41 5.07
N ALA A 92 -12.90 -0.58 4.18
CA ALA A 92 -13.47 -1.90 4.48
C ALA A 92 -12.58 -2.75 5.42
N GLY A 93 -11.32 -2.36 5.67
CA GLY A 93 -10.36 -3.14 6.47
C GLY A 93 -9.57 -4.18 5.68
N ASN A 94 -9.70 -4.22 4.36
CA ASN A 94 -9.04 -5.15 3.45
C ASN A 94 -7.66 -4.62 3.01
N TYR A 95 -6.78 -4.31 3.97
CA TYR A 95 -5.49 -3.66 3.71
C TYR A 95 -4.55 -4.46 2.78
N ARG A 96 -4.61 -5.80 2.83
CA ARG A 96 -3.83 -6.65 1.93
C ARG A 96 -4.32 -6.54 0.48
N SER A 97 -5.63 -6.54 0.27
CA SER A 97 -6.21 -6.35 -1.07
C SER A 97 -5.87 -4.98 -1.64
N ALA A 98 -5.93 -3.92 -0.83
CA ALA A 98 -5.51 -2.58 -1.23
C ALA A 98 -4.03 -2.54 -1.61
N HIS A 99 -3.17 -3.19 -0.81
CA HIS A 99 -1.74 -3.31 -1.09
C HIS A 99 -1.49 -4.00 -2.43
N ASP A 100 -2.08 -5.18 -2.63
CA ASP A 100 -1.82 -6.01 -3.81
C ASP A 100 -2.35 -5.35 -5.10
N LEU A 101 -3.46 -4.61 -5.03
CA LEU A 101 -3.97 -3.81 -6.14
C LEU A 101 -3.00 -2.67 -6.51
N LEU A 102 -2.57 -1.87 -5.54
CA LEU A 102 -1.65 -0.75 -5.79
C LEU A 102 -0.28 -1.25 -6.26
N PHE A 103 0.20 -2.36 -5.72
CA PHE A 103 1.42 -3.00 -6.17
C PHE A 103 1.31 -3.48 -7.62
N SER A 104 0.21 -4.16 -7.98
CA SER A 104 -0.03 -4.59 -9.36
C SER A 104 -0.05 -3.40 -10.33
N MET A 105 -0.77 -2.33 -9.99
CA MET A 105 -0.81 -1.12 -10.80
C MET A 105 0.57 -0.43 -10.88
N TYR A 106 1.33 -0.40 -9.78
CA TYR A 106 2.71 0.10 -9.76
C TYR A 106 3.58 -0.66 -10.76
N GLN A 107 3.50 -1.99 -10.77
CA GLN A 107 4.25 -2.84 -11.71
C GLN A 107 3.83 -2.59 -13.16
N GLU A 108 2.53 -2.45 -13.42
CA GLU A 108 2.01 -2.14 -14.75
C GLU A 108 2.52 -0.80 -15.27
N LEU A 109 2.51 0.25 -14.45
CA LEU A 109 3.07 1.55 -14.84
C LEU A 109 4.58 1.45 -15.11
N LYS A 110 5.33 0.74 -14.25
CA LYS A 110 6.77 0.55 -14.41
C LYS A 110 7.11 -0.19 -15.72
N ARG A 111 6.42 -1.30 -16.02
CA ARG A 111 6.61 -2.10 -17.25
C ARG A 111 6.32 -1.30 -18.52
N ASN A 112 5.37 -0.37 -18.46
CA ASN A 112 5.00 0.48 -19.59
C ASN A 112 5.77 1.82 -19.61
N HIS A 113 6.80 1.98 -18.77
CA HIS A 113 7.61 3.21 -18.66
C HIS A 113 6.77 4.47 -18.41
N LEU A 114 5.72 4.34 -17.60
CA LEU A 114 4.83 5.44 -17.24
C LEU A 114 5.16 6.03 -15.87
N ALA A 115 4.85 7.32 -15.72
CA ALA A 115 4.98 8.02 -14.46
C ALA A 115 4.10 7.42 -13.36
N ILE A 116 4.72 7.06 -12.24
CA ILE A 116 4.02 6.60 -11.03
C ILE A 116 3.80 7.80 -10.12
N ALA A 117 2.54 8.14 -9.89
CA ALA A 117 2.16 9.26 -9.03
C ALA A 117 2.70 9.09 -7.60
N THR A 118 3.15 10.21 -7.01
CA THR A 118 3.68 10.23 -5.64
C THR A 118 2.70 9.65 -4.62
N ASP A 119 1.42 9.98 -4.73
CA ASP A 119 0.39 9.48 -3.81
C ASP A 119 0.29 7.95 -3.83
N MET A 120 0.42 7.33 -5.00
CA MET A 120 0.46 5.86 -5.12
C MET A 120 1.70 5.29 -4.43
N LYS A 121 2.87 5.90 -4.61
CA LYS A 121 4.12 5.47 -3.93
C LYS A 121 3.97 5.56 -2.41
N VAL A 122 3.41 6.66 -1.90
CA VAL A 122 3.21 6.91 -0.46
C VAL A 122 2.19 5.93 0.13
N THR A 123 1.04 5.76 -0.51
CA THR A 123 -0.02 4.86 -0.01
C THR A 123 0.43 3.40 -0.05
N LEU A 124 1.08 2.96 -1.13
CA LEU A 124 1.64 1.61 -1.21
C LEU A 124 2.69 1.39 -0.10
N ALA A 125 3.59 2.36 0.12
CA ALA A 125 4.57 2.28 1.20
C ALA A 125 3.92 2.18 2.58
N LEU A 126 2.85 2.94 2.84
CA LEU A 126 2.14 2.90 4.11
C LEU A 126 1.45 1.55 4.37
N LEU A 127 0.78 1.00 3.35
CA LEU A 127 0.16 -0.34 3.42
C LEU A 127 1.22 -1.43 3.60
N HIS A 128 2.35 -1.30 2.91
CA HIS A 128 3.46 -2.24 3.02
C HIS A 128 4.11 -2.21 4.41
N ARG A 129 4.28 -1.02 5.00
CA ARG A 129 4.74 -0.89 6.40
C ARG A 129 3.80 -1.60 7.35
N TYR A 130 2.49 -1.49 7.15
CA TYR A 130 1.50 -2.18 7.95
C TYR A 130 1.63 -3.72 7.86
N THR A 131 1.83 -4.28 6.67
CA THR A 131 2.04 -5.74 6.51
C THR A 131 3.35 -6.21 7.12
N LEU A 132 4.43 -5.41 7.01
CA LEU A 132 5.74 -5.70 7.57
C LEU A 132 5.76 -5.77 9.10
N VAL A 133 4.87 -5.08 9.82
CA VAL A 133 4.82 -5.11 11.30
C VAL A 133 4.77 -6.57 11.80
N ARG A 134 3.89 -7.40 11.24
CA ARG A 134 3.74 -8.79 11.68
C ARG A 134 5.00 -9.62 11.40
N VAL A 135 5.72 -9.32 10.31
CA VAL A 135 6.96 -10.00 9.95
C VAL A 135 8.06 -9.66 10.95
N HIS A 136 8.27 -8.38 11.25
CA HIS A 136 9.30 -7.93 12.20
C HIS A 136 9.01 -8.34 13.64
N VAL A 137 7.74 -8.38 14.05
CA VAL A 137 7.36 -8.93 15.37
C VAL A 137 7.73 -10.41 15.47
N LYS A 138 7.46 -11.22 14.43
CA LYS A 138 7.84 -12.65 14.41
C LYS A 138 9.35 -12.85 14.44
N ARG A 139 10.10 -12.00 13.74
CA ARG A 139 11.57 -12.01 13.71
C ARG A 139 12.20 -11.55 15.05
N GLY A 140 11.42 -10.95 15.95
CA GLY A 140 11.91 -10.38 17.20
C GLY A 140 12.53 -8.98 17.04
N ASN A 141 12.45 -8.37 15.85
CA ASN A 141 12.89 -7.00 15.63
C ASN A 141 11.81 -6.00 16.08
N HIS A 142 11.62 -5.94 17.39
CA HIS A 142 10.57 -5.12 18.01
C HIS A 142 10.78 -3.63 17.79
N LEU A 143 12.03 -3.16 17.74
CA LEU A 143 12.32 -1.74 17.52
C LEU A 143 11.86 -1.30 16.13
N LEU A 144 12.17 -2.07 15.08
CA LEU A 144 11.71 -1.76 13.73
C LEU A 144 10.19 -1.89 13.61
N ALA A 145 9.59 -2.92 14.22
CA ALA A 145 8.14 -3.06 14.30
C ALA A 145 7.46 -1.83 14.96
N ALA A 146 8.03 -1.32 16.05
CA ALA A 146 7.56 -0.11 16.71
C ALA A 146 7.67 1.12 15.78
N LYS A 147 8.81 1.31 15.10
CA LYS A 147 8.99 2.42 14.15
C LYS A 147 8.00 2.36 12.97
N LEU A 148 7.73 1.17 12.44
CA LEU A 148 6.71 0.95 11.41
C LEU A 148 5.31 1.31 11.94
N LEU A 149 4.96 0.84 13.14
CA LEU A 149 3.70 1.13 13.80
C LEU A 149 3.52 2.63 14.07
N LEU A 150 4.57 3.38 14.38
CA LEU A 150 4.49 4.84 14.51
C LEU A 150 4.11 5.50 13.19
N GLN A 151 4.66 5.04 12.05
CA GLN A 151 4.29 5.59 10.74
C GLN A 151 2.82 5.28 10.40
N VAL A 152 2.35 4.08 10.70
CA VAL A 152 0.94 3.67 10.52
C VAL A 152 0.02 4.47 11.45
N ALA A 153 0.37 4.62 12.73
CA ALA A 153 -0.42 5.33 13.72
C ALA A 153 -0.48 6.85 13.48
N LYS A 154 0.57 7.46 12.92
CA LYS A 154 0.53 8.86 12.43
C LYS A 154 -0.48 9.04 11.29
N ASN A 155 -0.81 7.98 10.56
CA ASN A 155 -1.77 7.98 9.45
C ASN A 155 -3.03 7.14 9.77
N ILE A 156 -3.45 7.09 11.03
CA ILE A 156 -4.50 6.17 11.50
C ILE A 156 -5.86 6.37 10.82
N SER A 157 -6.13 7.57 10.28
CA SER A 157 -7.34 7.84 9.50
C SER A 157 -7.45 6.98 8.23
N GLN A 158 -6.33 6.47 7.72
CA GLN A 158 -6.27 5.55 6.58
C GLN A 158 -6.54 4.08 6.98
N PHE A 159 -6.72 3.80 8.27
CA PHE A 159 -6.96 2.47 8.83
C PHE A 159 -8.19 2.43 9.77
N PRO A 160 -9.37 2.89 9.34
CA PRO A 160 -10.52 3.10 10.23
C PRO A 160 -11.02 1.82 10.91
N SER A 161 -10.96 0.67 10.24
CA SER A 161 -11.38 -0.62 10.81
C SER A 161 -10.42 -1.17 11.87
N HIS A 162 -9.14 -0.77 11.83
CA HIS A 162 -8.08 -1.30 12.70
C HIS A 162 -7.50 -0.26 13.66
N VAL A 163 -8.21 0.84 13.94
CA VAL A 163 -7.74 1.91 14.84
C VAL A 163 -7.27 1.34 16.18
N VAL A 164 -8.14 0.63 16.90
CA VAL A 164 -7.84 0.11 18.24
C VAL A 164 -6.74 -0.97 18.22
N PRO A 165 -6.76 -1.98 17.33
CA PRO A 165 -5.66 -2.94 17.20
C PRO A 165 -4.29 -2.32 16.88
N ILE A 166 -4.24 -1.34 15.96
CA ILE A 166 -3.00 -0.66 15.57
C ILE A 166 -2.45 0.11 16.75
N LEU A 167 -3.25 1.01 17.33
CA LEU A 167 -2.82 1.84 18.47
C LEU A 167 -2.41 0.99 19.67
N THR A 168 -3.13 -0.09 19.96
CA THR A 168 -2.76 -1.04 21.02
C THR A 168 -1.38 -1.64 20.76
N SER A 169 -1.14 -2.11 19.53
CA SER A 169 0.15 -2.68 19.14
C SER A 169 1.27 -1.63 19.21
N THR A 170 1.01 -0.40 18.74
CA THR A 170 1.94 0.74 18.83
C THR A 170 2.38 0.98 20.26
N VAL A 171 1.44 1.09 21.20
CA VAL A 171 1.74 1.30 22.63
C VAL A 171 2.60 0.17 23.18
N ILE A 172 2.26 -1.09 22.89
CA ILE A 172 2.95 -2.24 23.45
C ILE A 172 4.37 -2.37 22.89
N GLU A 173 4.56 -2.23 21.58
CA GLU A 173 5.88 -2.31 20.93
C GLU A 173 6.77 -1.11 21.31
N CYS A 174 6.23 0.11 21.35
CA CYS A 174 6.97 1.30 21.78
C CYS A 174 7.43 1.18 23.23
N HIS A 175 6.54 0.74 24.13
CA HIS A 175 6.89 0.56 25.54
C HIS A 175 7.98 -0.51 25.74
N ARG A 176 7.92 -1.60 24.97
CA ARG A 176 8.91 -2.70 25.01
C ARG A 176 10.30 -2.26 24.57
N THR A 177 10.36 -1.35 23.60
CA THR A 177 11.60 -0.92 22.93
C THR A 177 12.18 0.36 23.53
N GLY A 178 11.55 0.91 24.57
CA GLY A 178 12.03 2.10 25.25
C GLY A 178 11.59 3.43 24.63
N LEU A 179 10.75 3.42 23.59
CA LEU A 179 10.12 4.60 22.99
C LEU A 179 9.00 5.13 23.91
N ARG A 180 9.38 5.64 25.08
CA ARG A 180 8.48 5.96 26.18
C ARG A 180 7.57 7.14 25.87
N LYS A 181 8.05 8.13 25.11
CA LYS A 181 7.25 9.30 24.74
C LYS A 181 6.12 8.86 23.81
N SER A 182 6.45 8.19 22.71
CA SER A 182 5.46 7.67 21.78
C SER A 182 4.50 6.67 22.44
N ALA A 183 5.00 5.77 23.28
CA ALA A 183 4.15 4.82 24.00
C ALA A 183 3.12 5.53 24.88
N PHE A 184 3.52 6.58 25.60
CA PHE A 184 2.62 7.37 26.42
C PHE A 184 1.59 8.15 25.58
N GLU A 185 2.03 8.82 24.53
CA GLU A 185 1.17 9.62 23.65
C GLU A 185 0.03 8.79 23.05
N TYR A 186 0.36 7.64 22.45
CA TYR A 186 -0.66 6.75 21.88
C TYR A 186 -1.47 6.02 22.96
N ALA A 187 -0.93 5.79 24.16
CA ALA A 187 -1.70 5.24 25.27
C ALA A 187 -2.78 6.23 25.75
N VAL A 188 -2.45 7.53 25.83
CA VAL A 188 -3.42 8.58 26.15
C VAL A 188 -4.51 8.65 25.09
N MET A 189 -4.14 8.59 23.81
CA MET A 189 -5.11 8.55 22.71
C MET A 189 -6.06 7.34 22.83
N LEU A 190 -5.51 6.15 23.07
CA LEU A 190 -6.27 4.90 23.17
C LEU A 190 -7.19 4.85 24.41
N MET A 191 -6.84 5.55 25.49
CA MET A 191 -7.64 5.60 26.73
C MET A 191 -8.82 6.58 26.66
N ARG A 192 -9.02 7.30 25.55
CA ARG A 192 -10.22 8.11 25.30
C ARG A 192 -11.48 7.24 25.30
N SER A 193 -12.61 7.83 25.68
CA SER A 193 -13.91 7.15 25.81
C SER A 193 -14.32 6.39 24.54
N GLU A 194 -14.00 6.93 23.37
CA GLU A 194 -14.30 6.36 22.05
C GLU A 194 -13.63 4.99 21.80
N HIS A 195 -12.45 4.76 22.37
CA HIS A 195 -11.62 3.59 22.08
C HIS A 195 -11.51 2.62 23.25
N ARG A 196 -11.56 3.12 24.49
CA ARG A 196 -11.28 2.35 25.71
C ARG A 196 -12.11 1.07 25.85
N SER A 197 -13.39 1.11 25.49
CA SER A 197 -14.31 -0.04 25.58
C SER A 197 -13.98 -1.17 24.60
N GLN A 198 -13.23 -0.87 23.53
CA GLN A 198 -12.87 -1.82 22.48
C GLN A 198 -11.48 -2.45 22.70
N ILE A 199 -10.72 -1.98 23.70
CA ILE A 199 -9.41 -2.54 24.04
C ILE A 199 -9.63 -3.91 24.68
N ASP A 200 -8.87 -4.91 24.23
CA ASP A 200 -8.88 -6.24 24.85
C ASP A 200 -8.47 -6.16 26.34
N ALA A 201 -9.25 -6.84 27.20
CA ALA A 201 -9.09 -6.87 28.64
C ALA A 201 -7.66 -7.22 29.10
N LYS A 202 -6.92 -8.03 28.33
CA LYS A 202 -5.53 -8.40 28.67
C LYS A 202 -4.56 -7.22 28.59
N TYR A 203 -4.87 -6.18 27.81
CA TYR A 203 -3.99 -5.03 27.61
C TYR A 203 -4.40 -3.80 28.41
N ILE A 204 -5.69 -3.64 28.76
CA ILE A 204 -6.23 -2.45 29.45
C ILE A 204 -5.38 -2.06 30.66
N LYS A 205 -5.12 -3.00 31.58
CA LYS A 205 -4.35 -2.72 32.82
C LYS A 205 -2.92 -2.24 32.53
N LYS A 206 -2.28 -2.80 31.51
CA LYS A 206 -0.91 -2.43 31.10
C LYS A 206 -0.89 -1.01 30.53
N ILE A 207 -1.84 -0.68 29.67
CA ILE A 207 -1.96 0.64 29.04
C ILE A 207 -2.31 1.70 30.09
N GLU A 208 -3.23 1.41 31.01
CA GLU A 208 -3.52 2.29 32.16
C GLU A 208 -2.27 2.56 33.00
N SER A 209 -1.45 1.54 33.25
CA SER A 209 -0.21 1.72 34.01
C SER A 209 0.77 2.68 33.32
N ILE A 210 0.87 2.61 31.99
CA ILE A 210 1.70 3.52 31.18
C ILE A 210 1.20 4.96 31.32
N VAL A 211 -0.11 5.19 31.21
CA VAL A 211 -0.70 6.53 31.35
C VAL A 211 -0.54 7.08 32.77
N ARG A 212 -0.73 6.25 33.81
CA ARG A 212 -0.56 6.69 35.21
C ARG A 212 0.89 7.03 35.54
N LYS A 213 1.85 6.31 34.95
CA LYS A 213 3.29 6.56 35.11
C LYS A 213 3.77 7.54 34.05
N ALA A 214 3.08 8.66 33.91
CA ALA A 214 3.45 9.72 32.98
C ALA A 214 4.95 10.04 33.11
N PRO A 215 5.68 10.13 31.98
CA PRO A 215 7.09 10.47 32.01
C PRO A 215 7.34 11.77 32.79
N ARG A 216 8.30 11.76 33.72
CA ARG A 216 8.74 12.97 34.42
C ARG A 216 9.90 13.59 33.63
N GLY A 217 9.68 14.77 33.06
CA GLY A 217 10.67 15.53 32.27
C GLY A 217 10.51 15.38 30.74
N PRO A 218 11.21 16.21 29.94
CA PRO A 218 11.23 16.07 28.49
C PRO A 218 11.93 14.76 28.14
N MET A 219 11.18 13.81 27.59
CA MET A 219 11.74 12.60 26.97
C MET A 219 11.74 12.81 25.45
N GLU A 220 12.89 12.53 24.84
CA GLU A 220 12.99 12.32 23.41
C GLU A 220 13.13 10.82 23.16
N ASP A 221 12.45 10.33 22.13
CA ASP A 221 12.62 8.95 21.71
C ASP A 221 13.93 8.87 20.90
N GLU A 222 15.02 8.41 21.50
CA GLU A 222 16.35 8.32 20.85
C GLU A 222 16.30 7.59 19.49
N GLY A 223 15.36 6.64 19.32
CA GLY A 223 15.16 5.91 18.08
C GLY A 223 14.51 6.69 16.93
N GLU A 224 13.91 7.86 17.17
CA GLU A 224 13.40 8.75 16.10
C GLU A 224 14.52 9.53 15.39
N GLN A 225 15.73 9.56 15.94
CA GLN A 225 16.86 10.35 15.43
C GLN A 225 17.76 9.60 14.42
N GLU A 226 17.53 8.29 14.20
CA GLU A 226 18.29 7.55 13.21
C GLU A 226 18.02 8.08 11.80
N SER A 227 19.10 8.52 11.16
CA SER A 227 19.09 9.03 9.80
C SER A 227 20.14 8.32 8.96
N SER A 228 19.86 8.27 7.67
CA SER A 228 20.76 7.78 6.63
C SER A 228 20.80 8.80 5.50
N PRO A 229 21.87 8.82 4.68
CA PRO A 229 21.99 9.79 3.62
C PRO A 229 20.94 9.56 2.54
N CYS A 230 20.30 10.65 2.08
CA CYS A 230 19.47 10.59 0.88
C CYS A 230 20.29 10.07 -0.32
N PRO A 231 19.82 9.06 -1.07
CA PRO A 231 20.59 8.50 -2.19
C PRO A 231 20.72 9.45 -3.39
N VAL A 232 20.02 10.59 -3.38
CA VAL A 232 20.13 11.62 -4.43
C VAL A 232 21.07 12.74 -4.02
N CYS A 233 20.81 13.39 -2.87
CA CYS A 233 21.51 14.61 -2.46
C CYS A 233 22.36 14.47 -1.18
N GLU A 234 22.49 13.25 -0.64
CA GLU A 234 23.33 12.88 0.52
C GLU A 234 22.98 13.57 1.84
N THR A 235 21.98 14.46 1.85
CA THR A 235 21.51 15.12 3.07
C THR A 235 20.97 14.06 4.05
N PRO A 236 21.32 14.14 5.35
CA PRO A 236 20.78 13.25 6.37
C PRO A 236 19.26 13.28 6.39
N LEU A 237 18.62 12.13 6.19
CA LEU A 237 17.18 11.95 6.15
C LEU A 237 16.77 10.92 7.21
N PRO A 238 15.76 11.19 8.06
CA PRO A 238 15.24 10.18 8.98
C PRO A 238 14.87 8.89 8.24
N ASN A 239 15.27 7.73 8.76
CA ASN A 239 15.15 6.45 8.04
C ASN A 239 13.72 6.14 7.56
N MET A 240 12.70 6.58 8.31
CA MET A 240 11.29 6.36 7.97
C MET A 240 10.69 7.39 7.01
N HIS A 241 11.41 8.45 6.63
CA HIS A 241 10.95 9.42 5.66
C HIS A 241 11.29 8.96 4.24
N ILE A 242 10.33 9.08 3.33
CA ILE A 242 10.47 8.68 1.92
C ILE A 242 10.43 9.88 0.97
N VAL A 243 10.13 11.09 1.47
CA VAL A 243 10.25 12.32 0.70
C VAL A 243 11.38 13.13 1.30
N CYS A 244 12.41 13.41 0.50
CA CYS A 244 13.54 14.20 0.96
C CYS A 244 13.14 15.68 1.10
N GLY A 245 13.35 16.26 2.27
CA GLY A 245 13.06 17.67 2.52
C GLY A 245 13.90 18.63 1.65
N GLN A 246 15.12 18.21 1.27
CA GLN A 246 16.08 19.02 0.52
C GLN A 246 15.86 18.95 -0.98
N CYS A 247 16.01 17.76 -1.60
CA CYS A 247 15.87 17.61 -3.05
C CYS A 247 14.43 17.34 -3.52
N LYS A 248 13.46 17.25 -2.59
CA LYS A 248 12.03 16.99 -2.85
C LYS A 248 11.72 15.66 -3.55
N THR A 249 12.72 14.80 -3.76
CA THR A 249 12.54 13.50 -4.38
C THR A 249 11.78 12.54 -3.48
N THR A 250 10.81 11.83 -4.04
CA THR A 250 10.17 10.67 -3.41
C THR A 250 11.01 9.43 -3.66
N LEU A 251 11.68 8.97 -2.60
CA LEU A 251 12.54 7.81 -2.60
C LEU A 251 11.71 6.52 -2.52
N PRO A 252 12.12 5.46 -3.23
CA PRO A 252 11.55 4.13 -3.04
C PRO A 252 11.88 3.59 -1.63
N ILE A 253 11.00 2.73 -1.13
CA ILE A 253 11.22 2.05 0.15
C ILE A 253 11.97 0.75 -0.04
N CYS A 254 12.72 0.36 0.99
CA CYS A 254 13.23 -0.98 1.18
C CYS A 254 12.05 -1.91 1.50
N LEU A 255 11.79 -2.90 0.66
CA LEU A 255 10.73 -3.89 0.91
C LEU A 255 10.93 -4.70 2.20
N ALA A 256 12.15 -4.77 2.72
CA ALA A 256 12.45 -5.53 3.93
C ALA A 256 12.19 -4.73 5.21
N THR A 257 12.52 -3.43 5.21
CA THR A 257 12.49 -2.59 6.43
C THR A 257 11.41 -1.52 6.42
N GLY A 258 10.83 -1.19 5.26
CA GLY A 258 9.89 -0.08 5.08
C GLY A 258 10.53 1.31 5.17
N GLN A 259 11.85 1.40 5.35
CA GLN A 259 12.64 2.63 5.34
C GLN A 259 12.94 3.06 3.90
N HIS A 260 13.42 4.29 3.68
CA HIS A 260 13.96 4.64 2.35
C HIS A 260 15.24 3.83 2.07
N ILE A 261 15.52 3.55 0.80
CA ILE A 261 16.77 2.88 0.41
C ILE A 261 17.96 3.86 0.44
N VAL A 262 19.14 3.32 0.75
CA VAL A 262 20.44 4.01 0.66
C VAL A 262 21.17 3.60 -0.62
N ARG A 263 22.34 4.17 -0.94
CA ARG A 263 23.08 3.81 -2.16
C ARG A 263 23.75 2.45 -2.09
N ASP A 264 24.27 2.10 -0.92
CA ASP A 264 25.13 0.92 -0.75
C ASP A 264 24.33 -0.31 -0.27
N ASP A 265 24.81 -1.50 -0.61
CA ASP A 265 24.24 -2.80 -0.18
C ASP A 265 22.74 -2.95 -0.48
N VAL A 266 22.33 -2.62 -1.71
CA VAL A 266 20.96 -2.76 -2.18
C VAL A 266 20.85 -3.91 -3.17
N ALA A 267 19.79 -4.70 -3.05
CA ALA A 267 19.43 -5.74 -4.00
C ALA A 267 17.94 -5.65 -4.38
N ALA A 268 17.61 -6.10 -5.58
CA ALA A 268 16.26 -6.21 -6.08
C ALA A 268 15.71 -7.63 -5.92
N CYS A 269 14.41 -7.73 -5.69
CA CYS A 269 13.69 -8.99 -5.79
C CYS A 269 13.71 -9.49 -7.26
N PRO A 270 14.09 -10.75 -7.55
CA PRO A 270 14.16 -11.24 -8.93
C PRO A 270 12.79 -11.33 -9.61
N GLU A 271 11.70 -11.45 -8.85
CA GLU A 271 10.35 -11.65 -9.40
C GLU A 271 9.57 -10.34 -9.56
N CYS A 272 9.84 -9.32 -8.73
CA CYS A 272 9.12 -8.04 -8.80
C CYS A 272 9.99 -6.81 -8.97
N ASP A 273 11.31 -6.97 -9.03
CA ASP A 273 12.27 -5.88 -9.20
C ASP A 273 12.01 -4.71 -8.23
N PHE A 274 11.68 -5.03 -6.98
CA PHE A 274 11.50 -4.05 -5.90
C PHE A 274 12.78 -4.00 -5.06
N PRO A 275 13.30 -2.82 -4.70
CA PRO A 275 14.58 -2.69 -4.03
C PRO A 275 14.49 -2.97 -2.52
N ALA A 276 15.61 -3.43 -1.97
CA ALA A 276 15.77 -3.74 -0.56
C ALA A 276 17.23 -3.56 -0.15
N MET A 277 17.49 -3.17 1.10
CA MET A 277 18.80 -3.36 1.71
C MET A 277 19.08 -4.87 1.77
N LYS A 278 20.14 -5.34 1.09
CA LYS A 278 20.40 -6.75 0.78
C LYS A 278 20.45 -7.61 2.03
N VAL A 279 21.21 -7.18 3.03
CA VAL A 279 21.33 -7.89 4.31
C VAL A 279 19.98 -8.02 5.02
N GLU A 280 19.13 -7.00 4.98
CA GLU A 280 17.80 -7.08 5.60
C GLU A 280 16.81 -7.90 4.75
N PHE A 281 16.99 -7.94 3.43
CA PHE A 281 16.17 -8.76 2.56
C PHE A 281 16.37 -10.25 2.83
N ILE A 282 17.63 -10.70 2.93
CA ILE A 282 17.97 -12.09 3.27
C ILE A 282 17.30 -12.51 4.58
N LYS A 283 17.42 -11.69 5.63
CA LYS A 283 16.82 -11.97 6.94
C LYS A 283 15.28 -12.00 6.90
N ILE A 284 14.67 -11.20 6.01
CA ILE A 284 13.22 -11.23 5.82
C ILE A 284 12.79 -12.50 5.10
N LEU A 285 13.52 -12.94 4.06
CA LEU A 285 13.24 -14.21 3.38
C LEU A 285 13.32 -15.41 4.33
N GLU A 286 14.30 -15.44 5.24
CA GLU A 286 14.39 -16.46 6.29
C GLU A 286 13.14 -16.46 7.21
N THR A 287 12.59 -15.28 7.50
CA THR A 287 11.41 -15.13 8.36
C THR A 287 10.11 -15.50 7.64
N THR A 288 10.05 -15.28 6.33
CA THR A 288 8.84 -15.48 5.51
C THR A 288 8.86 -16.80 4.73
N ASN A 289 9.75 -17.74 5.08
CA ASN A 289 9.94 -19.00 4.35
C ASN A 289 10.14 -18.77 2.86
N ASN A 290 11.13 -17.94 2.51
CA ASN A 290 11.49 -17.55 1.16
C ASN A 290 10.42 -16.75 0.40
N GLN A 291 9.34 -16.30 1.04
CA GLN A 291 8.34 -15.48 0.34
C GLN A 291 8.70 -14.00 0.37
N CYS A 292 8.71 -13.33 -0.78
CA CYS A 292 8.91 -11.89 -0.85
C CYS A 292 7.81 -11.14 -0.09
N ALA A 293 8.17 -10.24 0.83
CA ALA A 293 7.19 -9.44 1.58
C ALA A 293 6.38 -8.47 0.70
N MET A 294 6.88 -8.14 -0.49
CA MET A 294 6.22 -7.25 -1.45
C MET A 294 5.28 -8.01 -2.38
N CYS A 295 5.78 -8.92 -3.21
CA CYS A 295 4.96 -9.61 -4.21
C CYS A 295 4.33 -10.92 -3.73
N GLY A 296 4.85 -11.53 -2.65
CA GLY A 296 4.40 -12.84 -2.17
C GLY A 296 4.99 -14.04 -2.90
N GLU A 297 5.73 -13.84 -3.99
CA GLU A 297 6.41 -14.91 -4.73
C GLU A 297 7.53 -15.57 -3.90
N GLU A 298 7.81 -16.83 -4.20
CA GLU A 298 8.91 -17.58 -3.58
C GLU A 298 10.25 -17.21 -4.22
N ILE A 299 11.22 -16.82 -3.41
CA ILE A 299 12.51 -16.27 -3.80
C ILE A 299 13.64 -17.11 -3.21
N ASP A 300 14.52 -17.58 -4.08
CA ASP A 300 15.84 -18.07 -3.66
C ASP A 300 16.74 -16.86 -3.31
N ALA A 301 17.24 -16.82 -2.07
CA ALA A 301 18.15 -15.77 -1.62
C ALA A 301 19.45 -15.68 -2.44
N GLY A 302 19.86 -16.77 -3.11
CA GLY A 302 20.99 -16.77 -4.04
C GLY A 302 20.70 -16.08 -5.38
N ARG A 303 19.44 -15.80 -5.70
CA ARG A 303 18.99 -15.14 -6.95
C ARG A 303 18.72 -13.65 -6.78
N LEU A 304 19.04 -13.07 -5.62
CA LEU A 304 18.93 -11.62 -5.43
C LEU A 304 19.83 -10.87 -6.43
N ILE A 305 19.28 -9.83 -7.05
CA ILE A 305 19.98 -9.05 -8.07
C ILE A 305 20.60 -7.84 -7.39
N ASP A 306 21.91 -7.74 -7.36
CA ASP A 306 22.58 -6.57 -6.80
C ASP A 306 22.29 -5.31 -7.63
N ILE A 307 21.98 -4.21 -6.95
CA ILE A 307 21.71 -2.92 -7.57
C ILE A 307 22.95 -2.04 -7.45
N ASP A 308 23.69 -1.89 -8.55
CA ASP A 308 24.84 -0.99 -8.63
C ASP A 308 24.42 0.47 -8.87
N ASP A 309 23.31 0.68 -9.57
CA ASP A 309 22.73 2.01 -9.82
C ASP A 309 21.28 2.09 -9.35
N ILE A 310 21.06 2.96 -8.37
CA ILE A 310 19.76 3.18 -7.74
C ILE A 310 18.87 4.17 -8.52
N HIS A 311 19.44 4.94 -9.45
CA HIS A 311 18.70 5.97 -10.20
C HIS A 311 17.48 5.44 -10.97
N PRO A 312 17.51 4.24 -11.60
CA PRO A 312 16.31 3.67 -12.24
C PRO A 312 15.14 3.46 -11.28
N TYR A 313 15.40 3.19 -10.00
CA TYR A 313 14.37 2.99 -8.98
C TYR A 313 13.82 4.29 -8.40
N ILE A 314 14.64 5.35 -8.44
CA ILE A 314 14.25 6.70 -8.00
C ILE A 314 13.45 7.40 -9.11
N ASN A 315 13.96 7.32 -10.34
CA ASN A 315 13.41 7.96 -11.54
C ASN A 315 12.38 7.08 -12.26
N ALA A 316 11.93 5.98 -11.65
CA ALA A 316 10.78 5.22 -12.12
C ALA A 316 9.56 6.16 -12.14
N GLY A 317 9.40 6.85 -13.27
CA GLY A 317 8.32 7.75 -13.57
C GLY A 317 8.58 9.26 -13.60
N THR A 318 9.80 9.75 -13.87
CA THR A 318 9.98 11.12 -14.41
C THR A 318 9.84 11.15 -15.91
#